data_AF-A0A195EQM4-F1
#
_entry.id   AF-A0A195EQM4-F1
#
_cell.length_a   1.000
_cell.length_b   1.000
_cell.length_c   1.000
_cell.angle_alpha   90.00
_cell.angle_beta   90.00
_cell.angle_gamma   90.00
#
_symmetry.space_group_name_H-M   'P 1'
#
loop_
_entity.id
_entity.type
_entity.pdbx_description
1 polymer ?
#
loop_
_entity_poly.entity_id
_entity_poly.type
_entity_poly.pdbx_seq_one_letter_code
_entity_poly.pdbx_strand_id
1 'polypeptide(L)' 'PPRSPDLNPLNYFLWGHLKSLVYTTPTENDLRNRIVASCEEIRNTLGIFERVRQSLRRRLDGCIMAQGGHFQQFI' A
#
# COMPACT_ATOMS: atom_id res chain seq x y z
N PRO A 1 0.40 3.71 -16.63
CA PRO A 1 0.24 2.73 -17.72
C PRO A 1 -0.86 1.70 -17.37
N PRO A 2 -1.50 1.06 -18.35
CA PRO A 2 -2.24 -0.17 -18.09
C PRO A 2 -1.33 -1.17 -17.36
N ARG A 3 -1.85 -1.85 -16.31
CA ARG A 3 -1.09 -2.83 -15.50
C ARG A 3 0.09 -2.27 -14.70
N SER A 4 -0.05 -1.09 -14.08
CA SER A 4 0.99 -0.54 -13.17
C SER A 4 0.61 -0.68 -11.69
N PRO A 5 0.76 -1.87 -11.08
CA PRO A 5 0.50 -2.05 -9.65
C PRO A 5 1.39 -1.15 -8.79
N ASP A 6 2.61 -0.84 -9.26
CA ASP A 6 3.56 0.06 -8.60
C ASP A 6 3.08 1.51 -8.48
N LEU A 7 2.07 1.93 -9.24
CA LEU A 7 1.48 3.26 -9.17
C LEU A 7 0.12 3.30 -8.46
N ASN A 8 -0.42 2.14 -8.05
CA ASN A 8 -1.68 2.05 -7.31
C ASN A 8 -1.40 1.93 -5.80
N PRO A 9 -1.73 2.94 -4.97
CA PRO A 9 -1.55 2.89 -3.51
C PRO A 9 -2.22 1.71 -2.82
N LEU A 10 -3.33 1.20 -3.38
CA LEU A 10 -3.96 0.01 -2.83
C LEU A 10 -3.07 -1.22 -2.99
N ASN A 11 -2.38 -1.34 -4.13
CA ASN A 11 -1.55 -2.49 -4.45
C ASN A 11 -0.18 -2.43 -3.79
N TYR A 12 0.54 -1.31 -3.88
CA TYR A 12 1.89 -1.22 -3.33
C TYR A 12 1.93 -0.99 -1.82
N PHE A 13 0.84 -0.54 -1.21
CA PHE A 13 0.77 -0.22 0.22
C PHE A 13 -0.36 -0.97 0.94
N LEU A 14 -1.63 -0.67 0.61
CA LEU A 14 -2.75 -1.08 1.48
C LEU A 14 -2.87 -2.59 1.62
N TRP A 15 -2.86 -3.34 0.52
CA TRP A 15 -3.12 -4.79 0.58
C TRP A 15 -2.04 -5.55 1.35
N GLY A 16 -0.78 -5.19 1.19
CA GLY A 16 0.33 -5.79 1.95
C GLY A 16 0.21 -5.49 3.44
N HIS A 17 -0.04 -4.23 3.79
CA HIS A 17 -0.14 -3.80 5.18
C HIS A 17 -1.40 -4.33 5.88
N LEU A 18 -2.54 -4.32 5.19
CA LEU A 18 -3.78 -4.91 5.69
C LEU A 18 -3.59 -6.41 5.94
N LYS A 19 -2.95 -7.13 5.02
CA LYS A 19 -2.64 -8.55 5.20
C LYS A 19 -1.71 -8.78 6.39
N SER A 20 -0.70 -7.93 6.60
CA SER A 20 0.18 -8.09 7.77
C SER A 20 -0.59 -7.96 9.09
N LEU A 21 -1.54 -7.02 9.19
CA LEU A 21 -2.36 -6.81 10.39
C LEU A 21 -3.41 -7.92 10.57
N VAL A 22 -4.11 -8.28 9.50
CA VAL A 22 -5.20 -9.27 9.51
C VAL A 22 -4.70 -10.68 9.77
N TYR A 23 -3.43 -11.00 9.52
CA TYR A 23 -2.88 -12.34 9.74
C TYR A 23 -1.86 -12.41 10.89
N THR A 24 -1.69 -11.35 11.69
CA THR A 24 -0.79 -11.35 12.88
C THR A 24 -1.13 -12.46 13.87
N THR A 25 -2.42 -12.68 14.14
CA THR A 25 -2.90 -13.76 15.01
C THR A 25 -3.60 -14.85 14.20
N PRO A 26 -3.30 -16.15 14.45
CA PRO A 26 -4.04 -17.24 13.83
C PRO A 26 -5.48 -17.26 14.36
N THR A 27 -6.47 -17.20 13.47
CA THR A 27 -7.87 -17.47 13.86
C THR A 27 -8.67 -17.92 12.65
N GLU A 28 -9.67 -18.77 12.89
CA GLU A 28 -10.62 -19.25 11.87
C GLU A 28 -11.93 -18.43 11.85
N ASN A 29 -12.22 -17.65 12.90
CA ASN A 29 -13.47 -16.89 13.01
C ASN A 29 -13.25 -15.36 13.07
N ASP A 30 -14.15 -14.64 12.43
CA ASP A 30 -14.29 -13.17 12.46
C ASP A 30 -13.30 -12.35 11.59
N LEU A 31 -12.96 -12.89 10.40
CA LEU A 31 -12.12 -12.20 9.41
C LEU A 31 -12.66 -10.80 9.04
N ARG A 32 -13.98 -10.64 8.96
CA ARG A 32 -14.61 -9.37 8.59
C ARG A 32 -14.34 -8.28 9.62
N ASN A 33 -14.56 -8.53 10.91
CA ASN A 33 -14.32 -7.50 11.92
C ASN A 33 -12.83 -7.18 12.04
N ARG A 34 -11.95 -8.16 11.85
CA ARG A 34 -10.50 -7.92 11.79
C ARG A 34 -10.09 -7.01 10.64
N ILE A 35 -10.67 -7.20 9.45
CA ILE A 35 -10.44 -6.31 8.31
C ILE A 35 -10.88 -4.89 8.66
N VAL A 36 -12.08 -4.72 9.24
CA VAL A 36 -12.60 -3.40 9.64
C VAL A 36 -11.69 -2.76 10.69
N ALA A 37 -11.34 -3.48 11.75
CA ALA A 37 -10.45 -2.99 12.81
C ALA A 37 -9.06 -2.60 12.28
N SER A 38 -8.48 -3.41 11.39
CA SER A 38 -7.18 -3.11 10.77
C SER A 38 -7.27 -1.88 9.86
N CYS A 39 -8.38 -1.70 9.14
CA CYS A 39 -8.61 -0.48 8.35
C CYS A 39 -8.72 0.77 9.25
N GLU A 40 -9.38 0.68 10.40
CA GLU A 40 -9.43 1.78 11.37
C GLU A 40 -8.06 2.07 11.98
N GLU A 41 -7.26 1.04 12.30
CA GLU A 41 -5.88 1.20 12.78
C GLU A 41 -5.01 1.94 11.75
N ILE A 42 -5.06 1.53 10.49
CA ILE A 42 -4.36 2.22 9.39
C ILE A 42 -4.85 3.66 9.30
N ARG A 43 -6.17 3.89 9.30
CA ARG A 43 -6.73 5.26 9.19
C ARG A 43 -6.25 6.17 10.31
N ASN A 44 -6.16 5.66 11.52
CA ASN A 44 -5.76 6.42 12.71
C ASN A 44 -4.23 6.54 12.87
N THR A 45 -3.45 5.85 12.03
CA THR A 45 -1.99 5.96 12.05
C THR A 45 -1.54 7.34 11.56
N LEU A 46 -0.93 8.12 12.45
CA LEU A 46 -0.50 9.48 12.16
C LEU A 46 0.46 9.55 10.97
N GLY A 47 0.13 10.44 10.04
CA GLY A 47 0.94 10.72 8.85
C GLY A 47 1.05 9.57 7.84
N ILE A 48 0.28 8.49 7.97
CA ILE A 48 0.33 7.36 7.02
C ILE A 48 -0.02 7.81 5.59
N PHE A 49 -1.07 8.62 5.43
CA PHE A 49 -1.51 9.11 4.12
C PHE A 49 -0.57 10.16 3.53
N GLU A 50 0.16 10.90 4.36
CA GLU A 50 1.23 11.78 3.87
C GLU A 50 2.39 10.94 3.32
N ARG A 51 2.83 9.90 4.04
CA ARG A 51 3.87 8.98 3.57
C ARG A 51 3.48 8.26 2.28
N VAL A 52 2.23 7.82 2.15
CA VAL A 52 1.70 7.21 0.93
C VAL A 52 1.73 8.20 -0.24
N ARG A 53 1.33 9.46 -0.03
CA ARG A 53 1.40 10.51 -1.07
C ARG A 53 2.84 10.81 -1.49
N GLN A 54 3.77 10.86 -0.53
CA GLN A 54 5.20 11.03 -0.82
C GLN A 54 5.77 9.85 -1.60
N SER A 55 5.41 8.62 -1.23
CA SER A 55 5.80 7.42 -1.98
C SER A 55 5.25 7.44 -3.41
N LEU A 56 3.99 7.86 -3.60
CA LEU A 56 3.40 8.01 -4.93
C LEU A 56 4.20 8.99 -5.80
N ARG A 57 4.62 10.14 -5.25
CA ARG A 57 5.46 11.10 -5.98
C ARG A 57 6.78 10.47 -6.43
N ARG A 58 7.52 9.83 -5.52
CA ARG A 58 8.79 9.15 -5.85
C ARG A 58 8.61 8.07 -6.93
N ARG A 59 7.54 7.27 -6.83
CA ARG A 59 7.20 6.23 -7.81
C ARG A 59 6.87 6.83 -9.18
N LEU A 60 6.15 7.96 -9.22
CA LEU A 60 5.88 8.69 -10.47
C LEU A 60 7.18 9.23 -11.08
N ASP A 61 8.05 9.84 -10.28
CA ASP A 61 9.34 10.36 -10.75
C ASP A 61 10.20 9.23 -11.32
N GLY A 62 10.29 8.10 -10.63
CA GLY A 62 10.97 6.90 -11.13
C GLY A 62 10.39 6.39 -12.45
N CYS A 63 9.06 6.37 -12.58
CA CYS A 63 8.37 6.00 -13.82
C CYS A 63 8.72 6.96 -14.98
N ILE A 64 8.78 8.26 -14.71
CA ILE A 64 9.18 9.28 -15.70
C ILE A 64 10.63 9.07 -16.12
N MET A 65 11.55 8.89 -15.15
CA MET A 65 12.96 8.62 -15.43
C MET A 65 13.16 7.34 -16.26
N ALA A 66 12.34 6.32 -16.01
CA ALA A 66 12.33 5.07 -16.77
C ALA A 66 11.53 5.16 -18.09
N GLN A 67 11.02 6.32 -18.47
CA GLN A 67 10.18 6.53 -19.67
C GLN A 67 8.98 5.56 -19.75
N GLY A 68 8.36 5.27 -18.60
CA GLY A 68 7.26 4.32 -18.49
C GLY A 68 7.66 2.85 -18.37
N GLY A 69 8.97 2.55 -18.35
CA GLY A 69 9.53 1.22 -18.07
C GLY A 69 9.51 0.84 -16.58
N HIS A 70 10.20 -0.25 -16.23
CA HIS A 70 10.34 -0.70 -14.85
C HIS A 70 11.24 0.24 -14.05
N PHE A 71 10.74 0.69 -12.90
CA PHE A 71 11.40 1.72 -12.09
C PHE A 71 11.64 1.29 -10.64
N GLN A 72 11.50 0.00 -10.32
CA GLN A 72 11.69 -0.56 -8.97
C GLN A 72 13.04 -0.19 -8.34
N GLN A 73 14.09 -0.01 -9.15
CA GLN A 73 15.42 0.45 -8.73
C GLN A 73 15.46 1.90 -8.22
N PHE A 74 14.39 2.68 -8.43
CA PHE A 74 14.28 4.11 -8.10
C PHE A 74 13.24 4.38 -6.98
N ILE A 75 12.63 3.33 -6.40
CA ILE A 75 11.54 3.43 -5.40
C ILE A 75 12.09 3.33 -3.97
#